data_AF-A0A8J2Z9Z6-F1
#
_entry.id   AF-A0A8J2Z9Z6-F1
#
_cell.length_a   1.000
_cell.length_b   1.000
_cell.length_c   1.000
_cell.angle_alpha   90.00
_cell.angle_beta   90.00
_cell.angle_gamma   90.00
#
_symmetry.space_group_name_H-M   'P 1'
#
loop_
_entity.id
_entity.type
_entity.pdbx_description
1 polymer ?
#
loop_
_entity_poly.entity_id
_entity_poly.type
_entity_poly.pdbx_seq_one_letter_code
_entity_poly.pdbx_strand_id
1 'polypeptide(L)'
;MCVPAAHGGFGLQLGREGLNLFNVGLTASWKGLVELIVLFACAPADTYEANRGTWGDGRRFCGELALWSGARVIAARDTQRYTYWPDGSQPIDFGAWEGPLYEFSGTNPEGARMLDPSPYRVQRDRASAA
;
A
#
# COMPACT_ATOMS: atom_id res chain seq x y z
N MET A 1 -13.79 8.48 -9.75
CA MET A 1 -15.08 7.99 -9.20
C MET A 1 -14.90 6.52 -8.87
N CYS A 2 -14.90 6.13 -7.59
CA CYS A 2 -14.83 4.72 -7.20
C CYS A 2 -16.18 4.07 -7.48
N VAL A 3 -16.24 3.16 -8.46
CA VAL A 3 -17.43 2.34 -8.72
C VAL A 3 -17.39 1.06 -7.87
N PRO A 4 -18.53 0.47 -7.48
CA PRO A 4 -18.58 -0.74 -6.65
C PRO A 4 -17.84 -1.97 -7.21
N ALA A 5 -17.48 -1.96 -8.50
CA ALA A 5 -16.69 -2.99 -9.19
C ALA A 5 -15.24 -2.56 -9.46
N ALA A 6 -14.76 -1.45 -8.89
CA ALA A 6 -13.39 -1.01 -9.06
C ALA A 6 -12.45 -1.91 -8.25
N HIS A 7 -11.76 -2.80 -8.95
CA HIS A 7 -10.71 -3.65 -8.40
C HIS A 7 -9.36 -2.93 -8.44
N GLY A 8 -8.58 -3.11 -7.39
CA GLY A 8 -7.25 -2.52 -7.25
C GLY A 8 -6.14 -3.40 -7.82
N GLY A 9 -4.93 -3.23 -7.29
CA GLY A 9 -3.80 -4.13 -7.53
C GLY A 9 -2.91 -3.83 -8.75
N PHE A 10 -3.18 -2.74 -9.46
CA PHE A 10 -2.41 -2.36 -10.67
C PHE A 10 -1.13 -1.55 -10.39
N GLY A 11 -0.71 -1.46 -9.13
CA GLY A 11 0.42 -0.66 -8.67
C GLY A 11 0.00 0.68 -8.05
N LEU A 12 0.93 1.62 -8.04
CA LEU A 12 0.79 2.95 -7.43
C LEU A 12 1.13 4.04 -8.43
N GLN A 13 0.42 5.15 -8.37
CA GLN A 13 0.85 6.37 -9.03
C GLN A 13 1.64 7.23 -8.03
N LEU A 14 2.90 7.50 -8.34
CA LEU A 14 3.80 8.35 -7.56
C LEU A 14 4.09 9.59 -8.39
N GLY A 15 3.41 10.70 -8.11
CA GLY A 15 3.52 11.90 -8.94
C GLY A 15 2.93 11.67 -10.34
N ARG A 16 3.77 11.77 -11.38
CA ARG A 16 3.37 11.54 -12.78
C ARG A 16 3.70 10.12 -13.26
N GLU A 17 4.45 9.39 -12.46
CA GLU A 17 4.99 8.08 -12.78
C GLU A 17 4.13 6.97 -12.16
N GLY A 18 4.03 5.85 -12.87
CA GLY A 18 3.45 4.62 -12.33
C GLY A 18 4.56 3.73 -11.77
N LEU A 19 4.40 3.25 -10.55
CA LEU A 19 5.15 2.13 -9.99
C LEU A 19 4.28 0.89 -10.05
N ASN A 20 4.67 -0.11 -10.84
CA ASN A 20 3.91 -1.33 -11.08
C ASN A 20 4.86 -2.51 -11.29
N LEU A 21 4.31 -3.70 -11.57
CA LEU A 21 5.10 -4.92 -11.75
C LEU A 21 6.17 -4.85 -12.84
N PHE A 22 6.06 -3.95 -13.82
CA PHE A 22 7.07 -3.82 -14.89
C PHE A 22 8.32 -3.05 -14.46
N ASN A 23 8.22 -2.22 -13.42
CA ASN A 23 9.31 -1.35 -12.99
C ASN A 23 9.56 -1.35 -11.47
N VAL A 24 8.84 -2.18 -10.71
CA VAL A 24 9.01 -2.31 -9.25
C VAL A 24 10.44 -2.67 -8.86
N GLY A 25 11.20 -3.33 -9.74
CA GLY A 25 12.63 -3.60 -9.56
C GLY A 25 13.51 -2.35 -9.35
N LEU A 26 13.08 -1.17 -9.81
CA LEU A 26 13.80 0.09 -9.56
C LEU A 26 13.90 0.44 -8.07
N THR A 27 12.99 -0.10 -7.25
CA THR A 27 12.98 0.08 -5.79
C THR A 27 14.13 -0.65 -5.10
N ALA A 28 14.92 -1.47 -5.81
CA ALA A 28 16.16 -2.05 -5.29
C ALA A 28 17.14 -1.01 -4.74
N SER A 29 17.08 0.22 -5.28
CA SER A 29 17.85 1.36 -4.78
C SER A 29 17.51 1.78 -3.35
N TRP A 30 16.36 1.35 -2.80
CA TRP A 30 15.91 1.69 -1.44
C TRP A 30 16.43 0.71 -0.37
N LYS A 31 17.10 -0.37 -0.79
CA LYS A 31 17.53 -1.43 0.09
C LYS A 31 18.51 -0.94 1.15
N GLY A 32 18.16 -1.16 2.42
CA GLY A 32 18.92 -0.68 3.58
C GLY A 32 18.71 0.81 3.91
N LEU A 33 17.87 1.51 3.15
CA LEU A 33 17.49 2.91 3.39
C LEU A 33 16.05 3.04 3.89
N VAL A 34 15.18 2.12 3.46
CA VAL A 34 13.77 2.08 3.85
C VAL A 34 13.48 0.71 4.48
N GLU A 35 13.06 0.72 5.74
CA GLU A 35 12.71 -0.51 6.48
C GLU A 35 11.23 -0.87 6.39
N LEU A 36 10.37 0.14 6.23
CA LEU A 36 8.92 0.00 6.24
C LEU A 36 8.27 0.92 5.20
N ILE A 37 7.40 0.36 4.39
CA ILE A 37 6.54 1.05 3.43
C ILE A 37 5.09 0.77 3.81
N VAL A 38 4.31 1.82 4.06
CA VAL A 38 2.88 1.71 4.39
C VAL A 38 2.07 2.30 3.24
N LEU A 39 1.27 1.44 2.58
CA LEU A 39 0.47 1.80 1.41
C LEU A 39 -0.98 2.08 1.80
N PHE A 40 -1.27 3.36 2.06
CA PHE A 40 -2.63 3.85 2.27
C PHE A 40 -3.19 4.41 0.96
N ALA A 41 -3.72 3.52 0.11
CA ALA A 41 -4.08 3.85 -1.28
C ALA A 41 -5.33 3.07 -1.76
N CYS A 42 -5.70 3.27 -3.03
CA CYS A 42 -6.83 2.59 -3.67
C CYS A 42 -6.54 1.10 -3.88
N ALA A 43 -6.82 0.27 -2.88
CA ALA A 43 -6.81 -1.19 -2.97
C ALA A 43 -5.47 -1.81 -3.46
N PRO A 44 -4.32 -1.41 -2.90
CA PRO A 44 -3.00 -1.87 -3.37
C PRO A 44 -2.78 -3.38 -3.25
N ALA A 45 -3.37 -4.04 -2.25
CA ALA A 45 -3.25 -5.48 -2.03
C ALA A 45 -4.47 -6.28 -2.54
N ASP A 46 -5.32 -5.67 -3.36
CA ASP A 46 -6.42 -6.40 -4.00
C ASP A 46 -5.89 -7.32 -5.11
N THR A 47 -6.36 -8.55 -5.11
CA THR A 47 -6.15 -9.50 -6.20
C THR A 47 -7.51 -10.05 -6.57
N TYR A 48 -8.21 -9.35 -7.46
CA TYR A 48 -9.40 -9.89 -8.10
C TYR A 48 -9.06 -11.20 -8.79
N GLU A 49 -9.95 -12.19 -8.73
CA GLU A 49 -9.67 -13.56 -9.16
C GLU A 49 -9.16 -13.63 -10.60
N ALA A 50 -9.77 -12.87 -11.52
CA ALA A 50 -9.36 -12.82 -12.92
C ALA A 50 -8.00 -12.12 -13.16
N ASN A 51 -7.51 -11.35 -12.18
CA ASN A 51 -6.23 -10.66 -12.27
C ASN A 51 -5.07 -11.46 -11.65
N ARG A 52 -5.34 -12.60 -10.99
CA ARG A 52 -4.31 -13.40 -10.35
C ARG A 52 -3.22 -13.80 -11.34
N GLY A 53 -1.96 -13.55 -10.98
CA GLY A 53 -0.79 -13.83 -11.82
C GLY A 53 -0.60 -12.86 -13.00
N THR A 54 -1.49 -11.90 -13.20
CA THR A 54 -1.38 -10.86 -14.24
C THR A 54 -0.73 -9.59 -13.66
N TRP A 55 -0.67 -8.53 -14.47
CA TRP A 55 -0.15 -7.22 -14.06
C TRP A 55 -1.06 -6.47 -13.07
N GLY A 56 -2.30 -6.94 -12.87
CA GLY A 56 -3.26 -6.41 -11.88
C GLY A 56 -3.32 -7.20 -10.57
N ASP A 57 -2.34 -8.05 -10.31
CA ASP A 57 -2.24 -8.81 -9.06
C ASP A 57 -1.59 -7.96 -7.96
N GLY A 58 -2.42 -7.33 -7.12
CA GLY A 58 -1.95 -6.39 -6.10
C GLY A 58 -1.10 -7.04 -5.01
N ARG A 59 -1.41 -8.28 -4.62
CA ARG A 59 -0.56 -9.01 -3.68
C ARG A 59 0.80 -9.32 -4.27
N ARG A 60 0.85 -9.74 -5.54
CA ARG A 60 2.12 -9.93 -6.23
C ARG A 60 2.90 -8.62 -6.32
N PHE A 61 2.25 -7.51 -6.66
CA PHE A 61 2.89 -6.19 -6.67
C PHE A 61 3.49 -5.83 -5.30
N CYS A 62 2.73 -5.99 -4.21
CA CYS A 62 3.21 -5.71 -2.86
C CYS A 62 4.36 -6.64 -2.43
N GLY A 63 4.29 -7.92 -2.80
CA GLY A 63 5.35 -8.90 -2.57
C GLY A 63 6.64 -8.57 -3.32
N GLU A 64 6.53 -8.24 -4.61
CA GLU A 64 7.68 -7.80 -5.41
C GLU A 64 8.27 -6.49 -4.89
N LEU A 65 7.43 -5.54 -4.46
CA LEU A 65 7.88 -4.31 -3.81
C LEU A 65 8.70 -4.61 -2.55
N ALA A 66 8.23 -5.52 -1.70
CA ALA A 66 8.95 -5.93 -0.49
C ALA A 66 10.29 -6.63 -0.82
N LEU A 67 10.30 -7.50 -1.83
CA LEU A 67 11.49 -8.22 -2.28
C LEU A 67 12.57 -7.28 -2.83
N TRP A 68 12.19 -6.37 -3.73
CA TRP A 68 13.12 -5.46 -4.38
C TRP A 68 13.62 -4.39 -3.42
N SER A 69 12.71 -3.70 -2.73
CA SER A 69 13.10 -2.65 -1.77
C SER A 69 13.80 -3.19 -0.52
N GLY A 70 13.60 -4.46 -0.17
CA GLY A 70 14.07 -5.03 1.09
C GLY A 70 13.29 -4.52 2.32
N ALA A 71 12.27 -3.67 2.12
CA ALA A 71 11.41 -3.17 3.17
C ALA A 71 10.28 -4.16 3.50
N ARG A 72 9.69 -4.01 4.68
CA ARG A 72 8.36 -4.54 4.97
C ARG A 72 7.33 -3.66 4.29
N VAL A 73 6.32 -4.27 3.65
CA VAL A 73 5.24 -3.54 2.99
C VAL A 73 3.93 -3.86 3.69
N ILE A 74 3.20 -2.84 4.12
CA ILE A 74 1.87 -2.96 4.72
C ILE A 74 0.86 -2.38 3.74
N ALA A 75 -0.16 -3.15 3.38
CA ALA A 75 -1.13 -2.72 2.39
C ALA A 75 -2.51 -3.33 2.67
N ALA A 76 -3.55 -2.53 2.44
CA ALA A 76 -4.93 -2.97 2.54
C ALA A 76 -5.44 -3.56 1.22
N ARG A 77 -6.33 -4.55 1.32
CA ARG A 77 -7.07 -5.05 0.16
C ARG A 77 -8.04 -4.00 -0.36
N ASP A 78 -8.76 -3.30 0.51
CA ASP A 78 -9.85 -2.42 0.08
C ASP A 78 -9.34 -1.00 -0.20
N THR A 79 -10.17 -0.21 -0.89
CA THR A 79 -9.86 1.20 -1.16
C THR A 79 -9.81 1.99 0.13
N GLN A 80 -8.68 2.66 0.38
CA GLN A 80 -8.53 3.52 1.53
C GLN A 80 -9.06 4.93 1.27
N ARG A 81 -9.74 5.53 2.26
CA ARG A 81 -10.26 6.90 2.17
C ARG A 81 -9.68 7.78 3.26
N TYR A 82 -9.56 9.07 2.96
CA TYR A 82 -9.15 10.09 3.93
C TYR A 82 -10.08 11.29 3.86
N THR A 83 -10.13 12.04 4.95
CA THR A 83 -10.79 13.34 5.03
C THR A 83 -9.74 14.43 5.01
N TYR A 84 -9.95 15.48 4.22
CA TYR A 84 -9.10 16.65 4.20
C TYR A 84 -9.96 17.92 4.17
N TRP A 85 -9.39 19.01 4.67
CA TRP A 85 -10.02 20.31 4.73
C TRP A 85 -9.33 21.24 3.74
N PRO A 86 -10.01 21.72 2.68
CA PRO A 86 -9.38 22.52 1.62
C PRO A 86 -8.76 23.84 2.09
N ASP A 87 -9.26 24.37 3.21
CA ASP A 87 -8.75 25.59 3.85
C ASP A 87 -7.51 25.34 4.74
N GLY A 88 -7.07 24.09 4.87
CA GLY A 88 -5.93 23.72 5.71
C GLY A 88 -6.21 23.86 7.21
N SER A 89 -7.48 24.02 7.63
CA SER A 89 -7.85 24.21 9.02
C SER A 89 -7.55 23.00 9.92
N GLN A 90 -7.42 21.81 9.32
CA GLN A 90 -7.12 20.57 10.02
C GLN A 90 -6.14 19.71 9.22
N PRO A 91 -5.30 18.90 9.89
CA PRO A 91 -4.47 17.91 9.22
C PRO A 91 -5.33 16.87 8.47
N ILE A 92 -4.73 16.19 7.49
CA ILE A 92 -5.39 15.08 6.80
C ILE A 92 -5.73 13.98 7.82
N ASP A 93 -6.99 13.56 7.85
CA ASP A 93 -7.44 12.43 8.66
C ASP A 93 -7.55 11.18 7.80
N PHE A 94 -6.59 10.28 7.95
CA PHE A 94 -6.57 8.97 7.30
C PHE A 94 -7.57 7.98 7.92
N GLY A 95 -8.19 8.30 9.05
CA GLY A 95 -9.19 7.41 9.65
C GLY A 95 -8.63 6.05 10.08
N ALA A 96 -9.50 5.03 10.05
CA ALA A 96 -9.12 3.65 10.28
C ALA A 96 -8.95 2.93 8.94
N TRP A 97 -8.08 1.92 8.90
CA TRP A 97 -7.90 1.07 7.74
C TRP A 97 -9.22 0.44 7.26
N GLU A 98 -9.49 0.51 5.96
CA GLU A 98 -10.61 -0.17 5.34
C GLU A 98 -10.22 -1.57 4.84
N GLY A 99 -10.94 -2.58 5.30
CA GLY A 99 -10.76 -3.96 4.86
C GLY A 99 -9.54 -4.68 5.46
N PRO A 100 -9.26 -5.92 5.01
CA PRO A 100 -8.14 -6.70 5.51
C PRO A 100 -6.79 -6.08 5.15
N LEU A 101 -5.88 -6.02 6.14
CA LEU A 101 -4.49 -5.63 5.95
C LEU A 101 -3.58 -6.85 5.79
N TYR A 102 -2.54 -6.65 4.98
CA TYR A 102 -1.50 -7.64 4.73
C TYR A 102 -0.13 -7.03 4.95
N GLU A 103 0.75 -7.81 5.54
CA GLU A 103 2.18 -7.53 5.66
C GLU A 103 2.96 -8.44 4.71
N PHE A 104 3.78 -7.83 3.87
CA PHE A 104 4.68 -8.51 2.93
C PHE A 104 6.13 -8.23 3.33
N SER A 105 6.99 -9.22 3.15
CA SER A 105 8.42 -9.09 3.39
C SER A 105 9.21 -9.91 2.38
N GLY A 106 10.52 -9.71 2.30
CA GLY A 106 11.38 -10.55 1.44
C GLY A 106 11.36 -12.04 1.81
N THR A 107 11.02 -12.39 3.05
CA THR A 107 10.87 -13.79 3.51
C THR A 107 9.45 -14.32 3.38
N ASN A 108 8.45 -13.44 3.23
CA ASN A 108 7.06 -13.80 3.01
C ASN A 108 6.41 -12.89 1.95
N PRO A 109 6.78 -13.05 0.67
CA PRO A 109 6.27 -12.19 -0.41
C PRO A 109 4.79 -12.45 -0.75
N GLU A 110 4.20 -13.56 -0.30
CA GLU A 110 2.76 -13.85 -0.49
C GLU A 110 1.85 -13.03 0.45
N GLY A 111 2.46 -12.43 1.47
CA GLY A 111 1.78 -11.61 2.46
C GLY A 111 1.06 -12.42 3.55
N ALA A 112 1.21 -11.99 4.79
CA ALA A 112 0.42 -12.50 5.91
C ALA A 112 -0.69 -11.51 6.27
N ARG A 113 -1.91 -12.01 6.50
CA ARG A 113 -2.99 -11.17 7.01
C ARG A 113 -2.63 -10.69 8.41
N MET A 114 -2.78 -9.39 8.63
CA MET A 114 -2.57 -8.79 9.94
C MET A 114 -3.81 -8.93 10.82
N LEU A 115 -3.60 -9.27 12.09
CA LEU A 115 -4.66 -9.39 13.09
C LEU A 115 -4.86 -8.09 13.87
N ASP A 116 -3.78 -7.33 14.09
CA ASP A 116 -3.81 -6.03 14.74
C ASP A 116 -3.10 -4.97 13.88
N PRO A 117 -3.85 -4.13 13.14
CA PRO A 117 -3.27 -3.06 12.33
C PRO A 117 -3.05 -1.76 13.13
N SER A 118 -3.36 -1.72 14.43
CA SER A 118 -3.28 -0.50 15.25
C SER A 118 -1.91 0.19 15.31
N PRO A 119 -0.76 -0.51 15.15
CA PRO A 119 0.55 0.14 15.09
C PRO A 119 0.80 0.93 13.80
N TYR A 120 0.12 0.59 12.70
CA TYR A 120 0.37 1.18 11.37
C TYR A 120 -0.63 2.28 11.02
N ARG A 121 -1.01 3.10 12.01
CA ARG A 121 -1.83 4.27 11.73
C ARG A 121 -1.00 5.25 10.90
N VAL A 122 -1.50 5.63 9.72
CA VAL A 122 -0.92 6.75 8.98
C VAL A 122 -1.23 8.00 9.79
N GLN A 123 -0.19 8.53 10.43
CA GLN A 123 -0.38 9.47 11.52
C GLN A 123 -0.78 10.86 11.03
N ARG A 124 -1.55 11.53 11.88
CA ARG A 124 -2.25 12.79 11.63
C ARG A 124 -1.33 14.00 11.62
N ASP A 125 -0.15 13.92 12.23
CA ASP A 125 0.83 15.01 12.27
C ASP A 125 2.27 14.51 12.51
N ARG A 126 3.23 15.42 12.31
CA ARG A 126 4.67 15.17 12.49
C ARG A 126 5.08 14.94 13.95
N ALA A 127 4.26 15.38 14.91
CA ALA A 127 4.53 15.27 16.34
C ALA A 127 4.21 13.87 16.88
N SER A 128 3.30 13.15 16.21
CA SER A 128 2.91 11.79 16.55
C SER A 128 3.94 10.73 16.10
N ALA A 129 4.88 11.10 15.22
CA ALA A 129 5.76 10.19 14.47
C ALA A 129 7.09 9.87 15.14
N ALA A 130 7.25 10.27 16.40
CA ALA A 130 8.44 10.08 17.23
C ALA A 130 8.23 9.01 18.30
#